data_AF-A0A5N3XFZ0-F1
#
_entry.id   AF-A0A5N3XFZ0-F1
#
_cell.length_a   1.000
_cell.length_b   1.000
_cell.length_c   1.000
_cell.angle_alpha   90.00
_cell.angle_beta   90.00
_cell.angle_gamma   90.00
#
_symmetry.space_group_name_H-M   'P 1'
#
loop_
_entity.id
_entity.type
_entity.pdbx_description
1 polymer ?
#
loop_
_entity_poly.entity_id
_entity_poly.type
_entity_poly.pdbx_seq_one_letter_code
_entity_poly.pdbx_strand_id
1 'polypeptide(L)' 'MISVERGIEYTDLVKEAPWELESHPPPSWPEKGAISFKNVNFRHKPDGPLVLRNVHEFFYPGRK' A
#
# COMPACT_ATOMS: atom_id res chain seq x y z
N MET A 1 22.80 -22.24 -20.74
CA MET A 1 23.12 -21.29 -19.66
C MET A 1 22.08 -20.19 -19.74
N ILE A 2 21.00 -20.27 -18.94
CA ILE A 2 19.84 -19.33 -18.95
C ILE A 2 19.31 -19.09 -17.52
N SER A 3 19.68 -19.95 -16.55
CA SER A 3 19.10 -19.94 -15.20
C SER A 3 19.58 -18.79 -14.32
N VAL A 4 20.90 -18.50 -14.34
CA VAL A 4 21.49 -17.45 -13.48
C VAL A 4 21.11 -16.05 -13.94
N GLU A 5 21.09 -15.82 -15.25
CA GLU A 5 20.74 -14.52 -15.84
C GLU A 5 19.29 -14.12 -15.51
N ARG A 6 18.34 -15.07 -15.55
CA ARG A 6 16.95 -14.83 -15.09
C ARG A 6 16.86 -14.51 -13.60
N GLY A 7 17.72 -15.11 -12.78
CA GLY A 7 17.79 -14.80 -11.35
C GLY A 7 18.21 -13.35 -11.10
N ILE A 8 19.18 -12.85 -11.87
CA ILE A 8 19.66 -11.47 -11.81
C ILE A 8 18.59 -10.51 -12.32
N GLU A 9 17.90 -10.83 -13.41
CA GLU A 9 16.81 -10.00 -13.97
C GLU A 9 15.72 -9.68 -12.93
N TYR A 10 15.35 -10.64 -12.08
CA TYR A 10 14.37 -10.40 -11.01
C TYR A 10 14.88 -9.47 -9.90
N THR A 11 16.19 -9.33 -9.73
CA THR A 11 16.76 -8.41 -8.73
C THR A 11 16.65 -6.94 -9.11
N ASP A 12 16.47 -6.68 -10.42
CA ASP A 12 16.37 -5.35 -11.03
C ASP A 12 14.92 -4.88 -11.25
N LEU A 13 13.92 -5.71 -10.93
CA LEU A 13 12.52 -5.31 -10.99
C LEU A 13 12.21 -4.15 -10.04
N VAL A 14 11.15 -3.39 -10.36
CA VAL A 14 10.62 -2.37 -9.46
C VAL A 14 10.20 -3.04 -8.15
N LYS A 15 10.83 -2.64 -7.05
CA LYS A 15 10.60 -3.19 -5.72
C LYS A 15 9.43 -2.47 -5.05
N GLU A 16 8.73 -3.18 -4.18
CA GLU A 16 7.77 -2.57 -3.26
C GLU A 16 8.50 -1.68 -2.23
N ALA A 17 7.73 -0.95 -1.43
CA ALA A 17 8.28 -0.21 -0.32
C ALA A 17 9.03 -1.15 0.65
N PRO A 18 10.09 -0.66 1.34
CA PRO A 18 10.79 -1.43 2.35
C PRO A 18 9.83 -1.97 3.43
N TRP A 19 10.16 -3.14 3.98
CA TRP A 19 9.39 -3.75 5.06
C TRP A 19 9.38 -2.89 6.32
N GLU A 20 10.50 -2.26 6.63
CA GLU A 20 10.68 -1.38 7.77
C GLU A 20 11.10 0.03 7.32
N LEU A 21 10.55 1.02 8.01
CA LEU A 21 10.89 2.43 7.87
C LEU A 21 11.45 2.90 9.22
N GLU A 22 12.40 3.84 9.20
CA GLU A 22 12.96 4.41 10.44
C GLU A 22 11.88 5.04 11.34
N SER A 23 10.80 5.54 10.75
CA SER A 23 9.66 6.10 11.46
C SER A 23 8.61 5.02 11.76
N HIS A 24 8.69 4.46 12.96
CA HIS A 24 7.67 3.55 13.47
C HIS A 24 6.56 4.33 14.19
N PRO A 25 5.29 3.87 14.06
CA PRO A 25 4.25 4.38 14.94
C PRO A 25 4.56 4.02 16.40
N PRO A 26 4.06 4.79 17.38
CA PRO A 26 4.29 4.50 18.79
C PRO A 26 3.70 3.13 19.19
N PRO A 27 4.18 2.50 20.28
CA PRO A 27 3.68 1.20 20.73
C PRO A 27 2.18 1.14 21.04
N SER A 28 1.57 2.30 21.31
CA SER A 28 0.13 2.43 21.54
C SER A 28 -0.71 2.45 20.25
N TRP A 29 -0.08 2.43 19.08
CA TRP A 29 -0.79 2.43 17.81
C TRP A 29 -1.31 1.02 17.43
N PRO A 30 -2.53 0.91 16.87
CA PRO A 30 -3.55 1.96 16.75
C PRO A 30 -4.35 2.13 18.05
N GLU A 31 -4.47 3.35 18.55
CA GLU A 31 -5.11 3.61 19.85
C GLU A 31 -6.64 3.41 19.81
N LYS A 32 -7.29 3.89 18.74
CA LYS A 32 -8.76 3.87 18.60
C LYS A 32 -9.24 3.01 17.42
N GLY A 33 -8.40 2.74 16.42
CA GLY A 33 -8.80 1.98 15.23
C GLY A 33 -9.81 2.69 14.32
N ALA A 34 -9.87 4.02 14.36
CA ALA A 34 -10.66 4.79 13.39
C ALA A 34 -9.96 4.79 12.03
N ILE A 35 -10.73 4.69 10.94
CA ILE A 35 -10.22 4.70 9.57
C ILE A 35 -10.85 5.85 8.80
N SER A 36 -10.05 6.65 8.09
CA SER A 36 -10.54 7.77 7.28
C SER A 36 -9.98 7.68 5.87
N PHE A 37 -10.88 7.68 4.88
CA PHE A 37 -10.55 7.86 3.49
C PHE A 37 -10.77 9.32 3.11
N LYS A 38 -9.74 9.94 2.51
CA LYS A 38 -9.77 11.34 2.06
C LYS A 38 -9.27 11.41 0.63
N ASN A 39 -10.17 11.68 -0.32
CA ASN A 39 -9.87 11.71 -1.76
C ASN A 39 -9.15 10.44 -2.26
N VAL A 40 -9.52 9.26 -1.78
CA VAL A 40 -8.84 8.02 -2.17
C VAL A 40 -9.19 7.66 -3.61
N ASN A 41 -8.16 7.42 -4.41
CA ASN A 41 -8.26 6.99 -5.80
C ASN A 41 -7.39 5.75 -6.00
N PHE A 42 -7.87 4.77 -6.79
CA PHE A 42 -7.15 3.51 -6.99
C PHE A 42 -7.28 3.00 -8.42
N ARG A 43 -6.19 2.46 -8.98
CA ARG A 43 -6.11 1.75 -10.27
C ARG A 43 -5.15 0.58 -10.17
N HIS A 44 -5.42 -0.49 -10.91
CA HIS A 44 -4.56 -1.68 -10.93
C HIS A 44 -3.28 -1.52 -11.76
N LYS A 45 -3.33 -0.69 -12.80
CA LYS A 45 -2.19 -0.40 -13.68
C LYS A 45 -2.01 1.11 -13.78
N PRO A 46 -0.79 1.63 -13.96
CA PRO A 46 -0.54 3.07 -14.06
C PRO A 46 -1.38 3.76 -15.14
N ASP A 47 -1.53 3.12 -16.29
CA ASP A 47 -2.29 3.55 -17.47
C ASP A 47 -3.77 3.12 -17.45
N GLY A 48 -4.17 2.29 -16.49
CA GLY A 48 -5.55 1.80 -16.36
C GLY A 48 -6.52 2.86 -15.84
N PRO A 49 -7.85 2.64 -16.01
CA PRO A 49 -8.85 3.52 -15.45
C PRO A 49 -8.86 3.46 -13.91
N LEU A 50 -9.31 4.54 -13.27
CA LEU A 50 -9.62 4.53 -11.85
C LEU A 50 -10.83 3.63 -11.57
N VAL A 51 -10.63 2.67 -10.67
CA VAL A 51 -11.66 1.75 -10.14
C VAL A 51 -12.32 2.34 -8.89
N LEU A 52 -11.51 2.96 -8.01
CA LEU A 52 -12.04 3.83 -6.95
C LEU A 52 -11.75 5.28 -7.34
N ARG A 53 -12.79 6.13 -7.22
CA ARG A 53 -12.75 7.55 -7.61
C ARG A 53 -13.25 8.40 -6.47
N ASN A 54 -12.38 9.29 -6.00
CA ASN A 54 -12.70 10.29 -4.99
C ASN A 54 -13.46 9.74 -3.76
N VAL A 55 -12.95 8.66 -3.17
CA VAL A 55 -13.61 8.04 -2.02
C VAL A 55 -13.34 8.86 -0.76
N HIS A 56 -14.43 9.25 -0.10
CA HIS A 56 -14.45 9.93 1.20
C HIS A 56 -15.34 9.15 2.15
N GLU A 57 -14.75 8.58 3.19
CA GLU A 57 -15.51 7.82 4.17
C GLU A 57 -14.81 7.87 5.53
N PHE A 58 -15.59 7.76 6.60
CA PHE A 58 -15.07 7.68 7.94
C PHE A 58 -15.69 6.50 8.68
N PHE A 59 -14.82 5.59 9.12
CA PHE A 59 -15.21 4.42 9.89
C PHE A 59 -14.89 4.65 11.36
N TYR A 60 -15.94 4.62 12.18
CA TYR A 60 -15.82 4.71 13.62
C TYR A 60 -15.14 3.44 14.20
N PRO A 61 -14.35 3.60 15.26
CA PRO A 61 -13.83 2.50 16.07
C PRO A 61 -14.88 1.42 16.39
N GLY A 62 -14.51 0.14 16.25
CA GLY A 62 -15.32 -0.99 16.70
C GLY A 62 -16.60 -1.28 15.90
N ARG A 63 -16.83 -0.58 14.79
CA ARG A 63 -17.95 -0.86 13.87
C ARG A 63 -17.71 -2.19 13.15
N LYS A 64 -18.73 -3.07 13.14
CA LYS A 64 -18.75 -4.35 12.40
C LYS A 64 -19.62 -4.24 11.17
#